data_AF-A0AAW5LL00-F1
#
_entry.id   AF-A0AAW5LL00-F1
#
_cell.length_a   1.000
_cell.length_b   1.000
_cell.length_c   1.000
_cell.angle_alpha   90.00
_cell.angle_beta   90.00
_cell.angle_gamma   90.00
#
_symmetry.space_group_name_H-M   'P 1'
#
loop_
_entity.id
_entity.type
_entity.pdbx_description
1 polymer ?
#
loop_
_entity_poly.entity_id
_entity_poly.type
_entity_poly.pdbx_seq_one_letter_code
_entity_poly.pdbx_strand_id
1 'polypeptide(L)'
;MQQIFTELPPYLQALFAGIITWLLTAFGASFVYLFKNIDTKVINTMQGFAAGVMIAASFWSLLQPSIEQSSHSAMPWLPAAIGFLLGGLFIRLLDFVIPHAHQNAVDKSQRVEGPDTKLGKNTLLFLAITLHNIPEGMAIGVAFGGVATGNEGATLLGALGLAIGIGIQNIPEGAALSMPIRASGLSRWKSFNYGQASALVEPVFAMLGALLVVIATPVLPYALAFAAGAMIFVVVEELIPESQSGNNTDLATLGLMGGFTIMMILDVALG
;
A
#
# COMPACT_ATOMS: atom_id res chain seq x y z
N MET A 1 1.63 -26.94 -8.57
CA MET A 1 1.72 -25.46 -8.43
C MET A 1 2.55 -25.05 -7.24
N GLN A 2 2.31 -25.58 -6.03
CA GLN A 2 3.06 -25.21 -4.83
C GLN A 2 4.59 -25.42 -4.96
N GLN A 3 5.03 -26.60 -5.44
CA GLN A 3 6.46 -26.89 -5.70
C GLN A 3 7.12 -25.92 -6.70
N ILE A 4 6.39 -25.55 -7.78
CA ILE A 4 6.92 -24.67 -8.81
C ILE A 4 7.12 -23.25 -8.26
N PHE A 5 6.21 -22.75 -7.43
CA PHE A 5 6.32 -21.42 -6.85
C PHE A 5 7.46 -21.33 -5.84
N THR A 6 7.63 -22.35 -5.00
CA THR A 6 8.69 -22.38 -3.98
C THR A 6 10.10 -22.52 -4.56
N GLU A 7 10.23 -23.05 -5.78
CA GLU A 7 11.51 -23.16 -6.49
C GLU A 7 11.91 -21.88 -7.23
N LEU A 8 11.02 -20.90 -7.35
CA LEU A 8 11.34 -19.64 -8.02
C LEU A 8 12.28 -18.78 -7.17
N PRO A 9 13.17 -18.01 -7.81
CA PRO A 9 13.89 -16.94 -7.16
C PRO A 9 12.97 -15.99 -6.38
N PRO A 10 13.41 -15.46 -5.22
CA PRO A 10 12.58 -14.67 -4.31
C PRO A 10 11.98 -13.42 -4.95
N TYR A 11 12.77 -12.74 -5.77
CA TYR A 11 12.33 -11.57 -6.52
C TYR A 11 11.27 -11.90 -7.57
N LEU A 12 11.22 -13.13 -8.09
CA LEU A 12 10.14 -13.59 -8.96
C LEU A 12 8.89 -13.95 -8.15
N GLN A 13 9.03 -14.56 -6.98
CA GLN A 13 7.89 -14.78 -6.08
C GLN A 13 7.23 -13.45 -5.68
N ALA A 14 8.05 -12.45 -5.31
CA ALA A 14 7.59 -11.10 -5.01
C ALA A 14 6.97 -10.41 -6.23
N LEU A 15 7.56 -10.57 -7.43
CA LEU A 15 6.97 -10.06 -8.67
C LEU A 15 5.58 -10.67 -8.93
N PHE A 16 5.42 -11.99 -8.77
CA PHE A 16 4.11 -12.64 -8.93
C PHE A 16 3.10 -12.15 -7.89
N ALA A 17 3.51 -12.01 -6.63
CA ALA A 17 2.66 -11.44 -5.59
C ALA A 17 2.24 -10.00 -5.95
N GLY A 18 3.17 -9.15 -6.36
CA GLY A 18 2.88 -7.77 -6.79
C GLY A 18 2.01 -7.70 -8.05
N ILE A 19 2.14 -8.65 -8.99
CA ILE A 19 1.22 -8.77 -10.13
C ILE A 19 -0.19 -9.09 -9.64
N ILE A 20 -0.33 -9.98 -8.65
CA ILE A 20 -1.65 -10.34 -8.11
C ILE A 20 -2.29 -9.15 -7.42
N THR A 21 -1.56 -8.39 -6.62
CA THR A 21 -2.09 -7.19 -5.95
C THR A 21 -2.47 -6.11 -6.96
N TRP A 22 -1.62 -5.84 -7.96
CA TRP A 22 -1.96 -4.96 -9.08
C TRP A 22 -3.23 -5.41 -9.84
N LEU A 23 -3.41 -6.71 -10.07
CA LEU A 23 -4.62 -7.25 -10.70
C LEU A 23 -5.87 -7.02 -9.86
N LEU A 24 -5.75 -6.97 -8.53
CA LEU A 24 -6.85 -6.62 -7.64
C LEU A 24 -7.15 -5.12 -7.67
N THR A 25 -6.14 -4.26 -7.82
CA THR A 25 -6.34 -2.83 -8.17
C THR A 25 -7.08 -2.70 -9.51
N ALA A 26 -6.65 -3.44 -10.53
CA ALA A 26 -7.29 -3.46 -11.83
C ALA A 26 -8.75 -3.96 -11.74
N PHE A 27 -9.01 -4.97 -10.89
CA PHE A 27 -10.35 -5.45 -10.63
C PHE A 27 -11.23 -4.36 -10.00
N GLY A 28 -10.76 -3.65 -8.97
CA GLY A 28 -11.45 -2.50 -8.40
C GLY A 28 -11.71 -1.40 -9.43
N ALA A 29 -10.70 -1.07 -10.24
CA ALA A 29 -10.81 -0.08 -11.31
C ALA A 29 -11.80 -0.48 -12.41
N SER A 30 -12.07 -1.79 -12.59
CA SER A 30 -13.01 -2.29 -13.59
C SER A 30 -14.48 -1.93 -13.28
N PHE A 31 -14.79 -1.49 -12.06
CA PHE A 31 -16.15 -1.10 -11.67
C PHE A 31 -16.69 0.04 -12.53
N VAL A 32 -15.84 0.85 -13.18
CA VAL A 32 -16.25 1.90 -14.15
C VAL A 32 -17.00 1.34 -15.37
N TYR A 33 -16.87 0.05 -15.68
CA TYR A 33 -17.61 -0.60 -16.76
C TYR A 33 -19.06 -0.89 -16.35
N LEU A 34 -19.29 -1.17 -15.07
CA LEU A 34 -20.60 -1.49 -14.49
C LEU A 34 -21.33 -0.23 -14.02
N PHE A 35 -20.60 0.69 -13.39
CA PHE A 35 -21.15 1.87 -12.72
C PHE A 35 -20.58 3.16 -13.30
N LYS A 36 -21.40 4.20 -13.39
CA LYS A 36 -20.94 5.57 -13.72
C LYS A 36 -20.60 6.37 -12.46
N ASN A 37 -21.38 6.17 -11.41
CA ASN A 37 -21.23 6.79 -10.10
C ASN A 37 -21.39 5.68 -9.04
N ILE A 38 -20.68 5.80 -7.93
CA ILE A 38 -20.89 5.01 -6.71
C ILE A 38 -21.22 5.98 -5.58
N ASP A 39 -22.05 5.55 -4.62
CA ASP A 39 -22.36 6.33 -3.44
C ASP A 39 -21.07 6.67 -2.68
N THR A 40 -20.85 7.96 -2.37
CA THR A 40 -19.70 8.43 -1.60
C THR A 40 -19.55 7.66 -0.29
N LYS A 41 -20.65 7.25 0.35
CA LYS A 41 -20.60 6.44 1.57
C LYS A 41 -19.89 5.11 1.36
N VAL A 42 -20.09 4.47 0.21
CA VAL A 42 -19.44 3.21 -0.14
C VAL A 42 -17.95 3.44 -0.38
N ILE A 43 -17.57 4.45 -1.16
CA ILE A 43 -16.17 4.80 -1.39
C ILE A 43 -15.45 5.13 -0.07
N ASN A 44 -16.05 5.96 0.78
CA ASN A 44 -15.49 6.34 2.07
C ASN A 44 -15.34 5.13 3.02
N THR A 45 -16.30 4.20 3.01
CA THR A 45 -16.22 2.95 3.79
C THR A 45 -15.12 2.03 3.25
N MET A 46 -14.99 1.91 1.93
CA MET A 46 -13.93 1.15 1.27
C MET A 46 -12.54 1.74 1.56
N GLN A 47 -12.40 3.06 1.55
CA GLN A 47 -11.17 3.77 1.90
C GLN A 47 -10.82 3.62 3.39
N GLY A 48 -11.81 3.71 4.29
CA GLY A 48 -11.62 3.40 5.70
C GLY A 48 -11.12 1.97 5.89
N PHE A 49 -11.74 1.00 5.22
CA PHE A 49 -11.30 -0.39 5.21
C PHE A 49 -9.84 -0.53 4.74
N ALA A 50 -9.45 0.14 3.66
CA ALA A 50 -8.08 0.12 3.18
C ALA A 50 -7.08 0.67 4.21
N ALA A 51 -7.39 1.82 4.81
CA ALA A 51 -6.59 2.39 5.91
C ALA A 51 -6.43 1.39 7.07
N GLY A 52 -7.51 0.70 7.45
CA GLY A 52 -7.47 -0.31 8.51
C GLY A 52 -6.50 -1.46 8.20
N VAL A 53 -6.60 -2.02 6.98
CA VAL A 53 -5.69 -3.08 6.51
C VAL A 53 -4.23 -2.60 6.57
N MET A 54 -3.95 -1.42 6.02
CA MET A 54 -2.57 -0.90 5.97
C MET A 54 -1.98 -0.62 7.36
N ILE A 55 -2.77 -0.10 8.30
CA ILE A 55 -2.30 0.12 9.69
C ILE A 55 -1.93 -1.22 10.34
N ALA A 56 -2.81 -2.22 10.23
CA ALA A 56 -2.57 -3.53 10.81
C ALA A 56 -1.36 -4.21 10.15
N ALA A 57 -1.25 -4.21 8.82
CA ALA A 57 -0.10 -4.75 8.09
C ALA A 57 1.21 -4.05 8.47
N SER A 58 1.19 -2.72 8.66
CA SER A 58 2.36 -1.95 9.08
C SER A 58 2.89 -2.38 10.45
N PHE A 59 2.00 -2.73 11.38
CA PHE A 59 2.42 -3.20 12.70
C PHE A 59 2.83 -4.67 12.68
N TRP A 60 1.88 -5.56 12.39
CA TRP A 60 2.07 -7.00 12.54
C TRP A 60 3.01 -7.60 11.49
N SER A 61 2.85 -7.23 10.22
CA SER A 61 3.60 -7.87 9.15
C SER A 61 4.97 -7.23 8.91
N LEU A 62 5.25 -6.06 9.50
CA LEU A 62 6.45 -5.28 9.21
C LEU A 62 7.21 -4.79 10.46
N LEU A 63 6.59 -3.94 11.29
CA LEU A 63 7.28 -3.40 12.48
C LEU A 63 7.63 -4.46 13.51
N GLN A 64 6.69 -5.37 13.80
CA GLN A 64 6.93 -6.44 14.74
C GLN A 64 8.06 -7.37 14.25
N PRO A 65 8.03 -7.92 13.01
CA PRO A 65 9.14 -8.68 12.44
C PRO A 65 10.47 -7.91 12.42
N SER A 66 10.44 -6.60 12.14
CA SER A 66 11.65 -5.76 12.20
C SER A 66 12.30 -5.74 13.59
N ILE A 67 11.48 -5.69 14.65
CA ILE A 67 11.96 -5.65 16.04
C ILE A 67 12.45 -7.04 16.46
N GLU A 68 11.70 -8.08 16.12
CA GLU A 68 12.04 -9.49 16.42
C GLU A 68 13.35 -9.90 15.76
N GLN A 69 13.58 -9.50 14.51
CA GLN A 69 14.84 -9.72 13.79
C GLN A 69 16.05 -9.08 14.48
N SER A 70 15.82 -8.03 15.27
CA SER A 70 16.85 -7.30 15.99
C SER A 70 16.93 -7.69 17.48
N SER A 71 16.19 -8.72 17.91
CA SER A 71 16.03 -9.13 19.32
C SER A 71 17.34 -9.50 20.03
N HIS A 72 18.32 -10.01 19.28
CA HIS A 72 19.65 -10.34 19.81
C HIS A 72 20.56 -9.12 19.99
N SER A 73 20.18 -7.96 19.48
CA SER A 73 20.93 -6.71 19.67
C SER A 73 20.61 -6.08 21.03
N ALA A 74 21.51 -5.23 21.54
CA ALA A 74 21.27 -4.49 22.78
C ALA A 74 20.10 -3.48 22.67
N MET A 75 19.73 -3.07 21.45
CA MET A 75 18.65 -2.12 21.17
C MET A 75 17.78 -2.61 19.99
N PRO A 76 16.92 -3.63 20.20
CA PRO A 76 16.11 -4.22 19.13
C PRO A 76 15.18 -3.23 18.41
N TRP A 77 14.74 -2.18 19.13
CA TRP A 77 13.87 -1.13 18.60
C TRP A 77 14.61 -0.13 17.68
N LEU A 78 15.94 -0.09 17.70
CA LEU A 78 16.70 0.97 17.01
C LEU A 78 16.63 0.85 15.47
N PRO A 79 16.84 -0.32 14.85
CA PRO A 79 16.66 -0.48 13.41
C PRO A 79 15.23 -0.15 12.96
N ALA A 80 14.24 -0.57 13.75
CA ALA A 80 12.84 -0.30 13.48
C ALA A 80 12.54 1.20 13.52
N ALA A 81 13.00 1.91 14.56
CA ALA A 81 12.80 3.35 14.67
C ALA A 81 13.46 4.13 13.53
N ILE A 82 14.68 3.76 13.15
CA ILE A 82 15.41 4.40 12.03
C ILE A 82 14.68 4.12 10.72
N GLY A 83 14.37 2.87 10.42
CA GLY A 83 13.66 2.49 9.20
C GLY A 83 12.32 3.22 9.08
N PHE A 84 11.51 3.17 10.14
CA PHE A 84 10.20 3.82 10.18
C PHE A 84 10.25 5.32 9.89
N LEU A 85 11.16 6.04 10.54
CA LEU A 85 11.31 7.49 10.31
C LEU A 85 11.84 7.80 8.90
N LEU A 86 12.78 6.99 8.40
CA LEU A 86 13.28 7.15 7.03
C LEU A 86 12.21 6.85 5.99
N GLY A 87 11.32 5.89 6.23
CA GLY A 87 10.18 5.57 5.37
C GLY A 87 9.20 6.73 5.27
N GLY A 88 8.79 7.29 6.40
CA GLY A 88 7.93 8.47 6.41
C GLY A 88 8.61 9.70 5.79
N LEU A 89 9.89 9.92 6.08
CA LEU A 89 10.66 11.01 5.46
C LEU A 89 10.80 10.82 3.94
N PHE A 90 10.96 9.58 3.47
CA PHE A 90 11.04 9.29 2.06
C PHE A 90 9.77 9.69 1.31
N ILE A 91 8.59 9.34 1.83
CA ILE A 91 7.33 9.78 1.22
C ILE A 91 7.20 11.30 1.29
N ARG A 92 7.48 11.90 2.46
CA ARG A 92 7.48 13.37 2.60
C ARG A 92 8.35 14.09 1.57
N LEU A 93 9.50 13.50 1.21
CA LEU A 93 10.40 14.02 0.18
C LEU A 93 9.84 13.81 -1.23
N LEU A 94 9.21 12.66 -1.51
CA LEU A 94 8.51 12.44 -2.77
C LEU A 94 7.39 13.46 -2.96
N ASP A 95 6.64 13.78 -1.91
CA ASP A 95 5.56 14.76 -1.95
C ASP A 95 6.06 16.16 -2.31
N PHE A 96 7.27 16.50 -1.85
CA PHE A 96 7.91 17.76 -2.19
C PHE A 96 8.38 17.82 -3.66
N VAL A 97 8.76 16.68 -4.25
CA VAL A 97 9.38 16.62 -5.59
C VAL A 97 8.34 16.36 -6.68
N ILE A 98 7.29 15.61 -6.38
CA ILE A 98 6.32 15.13 -7.37
C ILE A 98 5.02 15.89 -7.20
N PRO A 99 4.54 16.60 -8.24
CA PRO A 99 3.29 17.32 -8.13
C PRO A 99 2.11 16.34 -8.07
N HIS A 100 1.34 16.40 -7.00
CA HIS A 100 0.19 15.52 -6.77
C HIS A 100 -0.92 16.27 -6.02
N ALA A 101 -2.11 15.67 -5.92
CA ALA A 101 -3.27 16.33 -5.33
C ALA A 101 -4.07 15.43 -4.39
N HIS A 102 -4.26 15.92 -3.17
CA HIS A 102 -5.16 15.36 -2.18
C HIS A 102 -6.59 15.80 -2.46
N GLN A 103 -7.49 14.86 -2.80
CA GLN A 103 -8.86 15.21 -3.21
C GLN A 103 -9.63 15.95 -2.12
N ASN A 104 -9.53 15.47 -0.88
CA ASN A 104 -10.29 15.97 0.26
C ASN A 104 -9.43 16.45 1.44
N ALA A 105 -8.23 16.97 1.17
CA ALA A 105 -7.42 17.61 2.21
C ALA A 105 -8.23 18.65 3.00
N VAL A 106 -8.08 18.59 4.33
CA VAL A 106 -8.80 19.44 5.30
C VAL A 106 -8.39 20.91 5.12
N ASP A 107 -7.10 21.17 4.93
CA ASP A 107 -6.61 22.49 4.54
C ASP A 107 -6.60 22.63 3.01
N LYS A 108 -7.17 23.73 2.51
CA LYS A 108 -7.13 24.06 1.08
C LYS A 108 -5.71 24.31 0.57
N SER A 109 -4.79 24.73 1.44
CA SER A 109 -3.38 24.93 1.11
C SER A 109 -2.65 23.62 0.80
N GLN A 110 -3.16 22.48 1.29
CA GLN A 110 -2.57 21.14 1.14
C GLN A 110 -3.24 20.30 0.05
N ARG A 111 -4.14 20.89 -0.75
CA ARG A 111 -4.83 20.15 -1.84
C ARG A 111 -3.93 19.83 -3.03
N VAL A 112 -2.84 20.58 -3.18
CA VAL A 112 -1.84 20.37 -4.23
C VAL A 112 -0.49 20.50 -3.56
N GLU A 113 0.34 19.49 -3.73
CA GLU A 113 1.71 19.44 -3.23
C GLU A 113 2.69 19.27 -4.38
N GLY A 114 3.98 19.48 -4.10
CA GLY A 114 5.05 19.47 -5.09
C GLY A 114 5.15 20.78 -5.91
N PRO A 115 5.96 20.80 -6.98
CA PRO A 115 6.20 21.99 -7.78
C PRO A 115 4.98 22.42 -8.61
N ASP A 116 4.86 23.72 -8.88
CA ASP A 116 3.82 24.26 -9.75
C ASP A 116 3.81 23.56 -11.11
N THR A 117 2.62 23.12 -11.54
CA THR A 117 2.46 22.35 -12.77
C THR A 117 1.19 22.68 -13.54
N LYS A 118 1.21 22.38 -14.85
CA LYS A 118 0.05 22.50 -15.75
C LYS A 118 -0.73 21.19 -15.89
N LEU A 119 -0.39 20.16 -15.10
CA LEU A 119 -1.08 18.87 -15.12
C LEU A 119 -2.53 19.02 -14.66
N GLY A 120 -3.42 18.24 -15.27
CA GLY A 120 -4.83 18.22 -14.90
C GLY A 120 -5.06 17.48 -13.58
N LYS A 121 -6.16 17.81 -12.88
CA LYS A 121 -6.56 17.17 -11.60
C LYS A 121 -6.47 15.65 -11.60
N ASN A 122 -6.95 14.99 -12.67
CA ASN A 122 -6.95 13.53 -12.77
C ASN A 122 -5.53 12.95 -12.84
N THR A 123 -4.60 13.68 -13.45
CA THR A 123 -3.18 13.28 -13.51
C THR A 123 -2.51 13.48 -12.16
N LEU A 124 -2.81 14.57 -11.45
CA LEU A 124 -2.30 14.78 -10.09
C LEU A 124 -2.78 13.72 -9.11
N LEU A 125 -4.06 13.32 -9.21
CA LEU A 125 -4.62 12.24 -8.41
C LEU A 125 -4.01 10.88 -8.75
N PHE A 126 -3.80 10.62 -10.04
CA PHE A 126 -3.09 9.43 -10.49
C PHE A 126 -1.68 9.36 -9.90
N LEU A 127 -0.95 10.48 -9.91
CA LEU A 127 0.37 10.55 -9.33
C LEU A 127 0.36 10.31 -7.82
N ALA A 128 -0.56 10.93 -7.07
CA ALA A 128 -0.72 10.68 -5.62
C ALA A 128 -0.85 9.18 -5.34
N ILE A 129 -1.82 8.54 -5.99
CA ILE A 129 -2.09 7.11 -5.79
C ILE A 129 -0.92 6.26 -6.28
N THR A 130 -0.23 6.63 -7.36
CA THR A 130 1.02 5.95 -7.76
C THR A 130 2.09 6.00 -6.66
N LEU A 131 2.24 7.11 -5.95
CA LEU A 131 3.21 7.20 -4.85
C LEU A 131 2.86 6.27 -3.69
N HIS A 132 1.58 6.05 -3.44
CA HIS A 132 1.11 5.13 -2.39
C HIS A 132 1.38 3.66 -2.67
N ASN A 133 1.27 3.30 -3.96
CA ASN A 133 1.50 1.93 -4.40
C ASN A 133 3.00 1.54 -4.33
N ILE A 134 3.91 2.51 -4.15
CA ILE A 134 5.35 2.24 -3.99
C ILE A 134 5.62 1.54 -2.65
N PRO A 135 5.21 2.08 -1.47
CA PRO A 135 5.28 1.39 -0.18
C PRO A 135 4.68 -0.02 -0.16
N GLU A 136 3.51 -0.21 -0.77
CA GLU A 136 2.84 -1.51 -0.84
C GLU A 136 3.69 -2.54 -1.59
N GLY A 137 4.16 -2.18 -2.79
CA GLY A 137 5.10 -3.01 -3.55
C GLY A 137 6.34 -3.34 -2.73
N MET A 138 6.97 -2.34 -2.10
CA MET A 138 8.14 -2.57 -1.25
C MET A 138 7.86 -3.51 -0.07
N ALA A 139 6.71 -3.37 0.60
CA ALA A 139 6.30 -4.22 1.71
C ALA A 139 6.24 -5.70 1.29
N ILE A 140 5.58 -5.99 0.16
CA ILE A 140 5.54 -7.33 -0.43
C ILE A 140 6.97 -7.82 -0.72
N GLY A 141 7.78 -6.99 -1.38
CA GLY A 141 9.15 -7.34 -1.74
C GLY A 141 10.01 -7.71 -0.53
N VAL A 142 10.03 -6.85 0.48
CA VAL A 142 10.84 -7.06 1.69
C VAL A 142 10.41 -8.31 2.44
N ALA A 143 9.11 -8.59 2.54
CA ALA A 143 8.60 -9.80 3.18
C ALA A 143 9.07 -11.07 2.46
N PHE A 144 8.92 -11.15 1.14
CA PHE A 144 9.40 -12.30 0.35
C PHE A 144 10.93 -12.42 0.35
N GLY A 145 11.65 -11.30 0.36
CA GLY A 145 13.11 -11.28 0.51
C GLY A 145 13.55 -11.88 1.85
N GLY A 146 12.84 -11.56 2.94
CA GLY A 146 13.10 -12.10 4.27
C GLY A 146 13.01 -13.63 4.30
N VAL A 147 11.95 -14.18 3.71
CA VAL A 147 11.72 -15.64 3.59
C VAL A 147 12.89 -16.32 2.91
N ALA A 148 13.39 -15.75 1.82
CA ALA A 148 14.46 -16.33 1.03
C ALA A 148 15.83 -16.35 1.72
N THR A 149 16.08 -15.36 2.57
CA THR A 149 17.30 -15.28 3.36
C THR A 149 17.29 -16.20 4.58
N GLY A 150 16.21 -16.96 4.80
CA GLY A 150 16.08 -17.90 5.92
C GLY A 150 16.00 -17.20 7.28
N ASN A 151 15.51 -15.96 7.32
CA ASN A 151 15.43 -15.19 8.56
C ASN A 151 14.41 -15.78 9.52
N GLU A 152 14.80 -15.89 10.80
CA GLU A 152 13.92 -16.34 11.87
C GLU A 152 12.78 -15.33 12.05
N GLY A 153 11.54 -15.76 11.73
CA GLY A 153 10.34 -14.91 11.74
C GLY A 153 9.77 -14.59 10.35
N ALA A 154 10.52 -14.78 9.27
CA ALA A 154 9.99 -14.59 7.92
C ALA A 154 9.43 -15.89 7.35
N THR A 155 8.10 -16.05 7.35
CA THR A 155 7.44 -17.25 6.81
C THR A 155 6.83 -16.98 5.43
N LEU A 156 6.80 -18.00 4.56
CA LEU A 156 6.15 -17.89 3.25
C LEU A 156 4.65 -17.60 3.40
N LEU A 157 4.01 -18.20 4.40
CA LEU A 157 2.58 -17.98 4.67
C LEU A 157 2.30 -16.56 5.17
N GLY A 158 3.16 -16.00 6.01
CA GLY A 158 3.12 -14.60 6.43
C GLY A 158 3.30 -13.62 5.27
N ALA A 159 4.30 -13.85 4.41
CA ALA A 159 4.50 -13.04 3.22
C ALA A 159 3.30 -13.10 2.25
N LEU A 160 2.68 -14.28 2.10
CA LEU A 160 1.43 -14.44 1.36
C LEU A 160 0.26 -13.75 2.07
N GLY A 161 0.19 -13.82 3.39
CA GLY A 161 -0.83 -13.14 4.21
C GLY A 161 -0.79 -11.63 4.02
N LEU A 162 0.41 -11.03 4.07
CA LEU A 162 0.63 -9.62 3.75
C LEU A 162 0.19 -9.28 2.31
N ALA A 163 0.60 -10.08 1.33
CA ALA A 163 0.22 -9.86 -0.07
C ALA A 163 -1.30 -9.98 -0.29
N ILE A 164 -1.97 -10.90 0.41
CA ILE A 164 -3.43 -11.02 0.40
C ILE A 164 -4.07 -9.79 1.05
N GLY A 165 -3.55 -9.34 2.19
CA GLY A 165 -4.01 -8.13 2.88
C GLY A 165 -4.00 -6.91 1.96
N ILE A 166 -2.83 -6.58 1.43
CA ILE A 166 -2.62 -5.50 0.44
C ILE A 166 -3.56 -5.71 -0.75
N GLY A 167 -3.56 -6.90 -1.35
CA GLY A 167 -4.43 -7.20 -2.48
C GLY A 167 -5.92 -6.93 -2.23
N ILE A 168 -6.45 -7.28 -1.06
CA ILE A 168 -7.87 -7.06 -0.73
C ILE A 168 -8.19 -5.56 -0.64
N GLN A 169 -7.32 -4.74 -0.04
CA GLN A 169 -7.56 -3.30 0.02
C GLN A 169 -7.29 -2.57 -1.31
N ASN A 170 -6.54 -3.18 -2.23
CA ASN A 170 -6.28 -2.59 -3.54
C ASN A 170 -7.55 -2.53 -4.41
N ILE A 171 -8.54 -3.37 -4.12
CA ILE A 171 -9.88 -3.29 -4.75
C ILE A 171 -10.57 -1.94 -4.43
N PRO A 172 -10.77 -1.56 -3.14
CA PRO A 172 -11.11 -0.20 -2.72
C PRO A 172 -10.36 0.92 -3.43
N GLU A 173 -9.05 0.80 -3.55
CA GLU A 173 -8.20 1.85 -4.06
C GLU A 173 -8.38 2.07 -5.57
N GLY A 174 -8.38 0.97 -6.34
CA GLY A 174 -8.63 1.03 -7.78
C GLY A 174 -10.00 1.65 -8.09
N ALA A 175 -11.02 1.34 -7.28
CA ALA A 175 -12.33 1.96 -7.39
C ALA A 175 -12.30 3.46 -7.03
N ALA A 176 -11.61 3.84 -5.94
CA ALA A 176 -11.53 5.22 -5.47
C ALA A 176 -10.81 6.17 -6.43
N LEU A 177 -9.83 5.70 -7.21
CA LEU A 177 -9.23 6.48 -8.29
C LEU A 177 -10.14 6.57 -9.52
N SER A 178 -10.59 5.42 -10.00
CA SER A 178 -11.22 5.30 -11.32
C SER A 178 -12.66 5.84 -11.36
N MET A 179 -13.42 5.68 -10.27
CA MET A 179 -14.84 6.04 -10.22
C MET A 179 -15.09 7.55 -10.21
N PRO A 180 -14.35 8.39 -9.45
CA PRO A 180 -14.46 9.85 -9.55
C PRO A 180 -14.07 10.37 -10.94
N ILE A 181 -13.03 9.78 -11.57
CA ILE A 181 -12.63 10.12 -12.94
C ILE A 181 -13.74 9.78 -13.94
N ARG A 182 -14.39 8.63 -13.75
CA ARG A 182 -15.55 8.23 -14.56
C ARG A 182 -16.73 9.18 -14.36
N ALA A 183 -17.02 9.57 -13.13
CA ALA A 183 -18.07 10.51 -12.78
C ALA A 183 -17.81 11.92 -13.36
N SER A 184 -16.54 12.33 -13.48
CA SER A 184 -16.12 13.61 -14.08
C SER A 184 -16.24 13.64 -15.61
N GLY A 185 -16.71 12.57 -16.25
CA GLY A 185 -17.04 12.53 -17.68
C GLY A 185 -16.03 11.81 -18.58
N LEU A 186 -14.93 11.25 -18.04
CA LEU A 186 -14.00 10.47 -18.86
C LEU A 186 -14.64 9.13 -19.31
N SER A 187 -14.12 8.58 -20.42
CA SER A 187 -14.58 7.29 -20.94
C SER A 187 -14.23 6.15 -19.97
N ARG A 188 -14.98 5.05 -20.04
CA ARG A 188 -14.73 3.84 -19.23
C ARG A 188 -13.29 3.37 -19.37
N TRP A 189 -12.81 3.27 -20.61
CA TRP A 189 -11.44 2.87 -20.94
C TRP A 189 -10.39 3.79 -20.30
N LYS A 190 -10.56 5.12 -20.40
CA LYS A 190 -9.60 6.05 -19.80
C LYS A 190 -9.61 5.96 -18.27
N SER A 191 -10.80 5.91 -17.67
CA SER A 191 -10.97 5.87 -16.20
C SER A 191 -10.39 4.57 -15.62
N PHE A 192 -10.63 3.44 -16.29
CA PHE A 192 -10.03 2.15 -15.96
C PHE A 192 -8.50 2.21 -16.03
N ASN A 193 -7.96 2.76 -17.12
CA ASN A 193 -6.51 2.85 -17.28
C ASN A 193 -5.85 3.75 -16.25
N TYR A 194 -6.49 4.86 -15.86
CA TYR A 194 -6.03 5.65 -14.72
C TYR A 194 -5.97 4.81 -13.44
N GLY A 195 -7.06 4.10 -13.12
CA GLY A 195 -7.16 3.25 -11.93
C GLY A 195 -6.11 2.15 -11.86
N GLN A 196 -5.99 1.32 -12.90
CA GLN A 196 -5.08 0.17 -12.85
C GLN A 196 -3.62 0.59 -13.04
N ALA A 197 -3.33 1.63 -13.83
CA ALA A 197 -1.96 2.00 -14.13
C ALA A 197 -1.27 2.65 -12.93
N SER A 198 -2.03 3.17 -11.95
CA SER A 198 -1.43 3.77 -10.75
C SER A 198 -0.67 2.74 -9.94
N ALA A 199 -1.15 1.49 -9.96
CA ALA A 199 -0.62 0.32 -9.27
C ALA A 199 0.43 -0.48 -10.06
N LEU A 200 0.78 -0.08 -11.28
CA LEU A 200 1.84 -0.77 -12.05
C LEU A 200 3.22 -0.70 -11.38
N VAL A 201 3.37 0.19 -10.40
CA VAL A 201 4.59 0.28 -9.58
C VAL A 201 4.67 -0.85 -8.55
N GLU A 202 3.56 -1.44 -8.09
CA GLU A 202 3.60 -2.48 -7.06
C GLU A 202 4.44 -3.70 -7.48
N PRO A 203 4.26 -4.31 -8.67
CA PRO A 203 5.09 -5.44 -9.11
C PRO A 203 6.57 -5.08 -9.22
N VAL A 204 6.87 -3.86 -9.66
CA VAL A 204 8.23 -3.36 -9.83
C VAL A 204 8.92 -3.22 -8.48
N PHE A 205 8.26 -2.55 -7.52
CA PHE A 205 8.82 -2.34 -6.19
C PHE A 205 8.81 -3.60 -5.32
N ALA A 206 7.90 -4.55 -5.58
CA ALA A 206 7.97 -5.89 -4.97
C ALA A 206 9.22 -6.64 -5.41
N MET A 207 9.51 -6.66 -6.71
CA MET A 207 10.73 -7.27 -7.22
C MET A 207 11.99 -6.58 -6.68
N LEU A 208 12.02 -5.24 -6.67
CA LEU A 208 13.16 -4.46 -6.18
C LEU A 208 13.38 -4.60 -4.66
N GLY A 209 12.30 -4.61 -3.87
CA GLY A 209 12.37 -4.81 -2.42
C GLY A 209 12.91 -6.19 -2.05
N ALA A 210 12.45 -7.23 -2.74
CA ALA A 210 12.97 -8.58 -2.55
C ALA A 210 14.45 -8.68 -2.95
N LEU A 211 14.83 -8.04 -4.07
CA LEU A 211 16.22 -7.99 -4.49
C LEU A 211 17.07 -7.33 -3.40
N LEU A 212 16.71 -6.14 -2.92
CA LEU A 212 17.43 -5.41 -1.88
C LEU A 212 17.76 -6.27 -0.66
N VAL A 213 16.77 -7.02 -0.15
CA VAL A 213 16.97 -7.89 1.02
C VAL A 213 17.91 -9.07 0.71
N VAL A 214 17.79 -9.65 -0.48
CA VAL A 214 18.63 -10.79 -0.90
C VAL A 214 20.11 -10.37 -1.05
N ILE A 215 20.38 -9.17 -1.56
CA ILE A 215 21.77 -8.64 -1.67
C ILE A 215 22.32 -8.09 -0.35
N ALA A 216 21.46 -7.70 0.60
CA ALA A 216 21.87 -7.06 1.84
C ALA A 216 21.01 -7.49 3.03
N THR A 217 21.16 -8.73 3.49
CA THR A 217 20.37 -9.27 4.62
C THR A 217 20.40 -8.40 5.89
N PRO A 218 21.52 -7.78 6.32
CA PRO A 218 21.52 -6.88 7.49
C PRO A 218 20.62 -5.64 7.36
N VAL A 219 20.18 -5.30 6.14
CA VAL A 219 19.26 -4.18 5.88
C VAL A 219 17.81 -4.57 6.16
N LEU A 220 17.48 -5.87 6.25
CA LEU A 220 16.11 -6.35 6.40
C LEU A 220 15.29 -5.64 7.50
N PRO A 221 15.74 -5.51 8.77
CA PRO A 221 14.93 -4.85 9.79
C PRO A 221 14.68 -3.37 9.44
N TYR A 222 15.66 -2.67 8.88
CA TYR A 222 15.47 -1.30 8.41
C TYR A 222 14.48 -1.23 7.24
N ALA A 223 14.54 -2.19 6.30
CA ALA A 223 13.68 -2.22 5.13
C ALA A 223 12.21 -2.52 5.49
N LEU A 224 11.98 -3.45 6.43
CA LEU A 224 10.64 -3.77 6.94
C LEU A 224 10.02 -2.53 7.60
N ALA A 225 10.75 -1.91 8.52
CA ALA A 225 10.26 -0.72 9.19
C ALA A 225 10.15 0.49 8.27
N PHE A 226 11.02 0.61 7.25
CA PHE A 226 10.90 1.63 6.20
C PHE A 226 9.60 1.50 5.43
N ALA A 227 9.24 0.30 4.98
CA ALA A 227 7.96 0.06 4.31
C ALA A 227 6.78 0.40 5.24
N ALA A 228 6.85 0.03 6.52
CA ALA A 228 5.81 0.36 7.50
C ALA A 228 5.67 1.87 7.74
N GLY A 229 6.79 2.58 7.88
CA GLY A 229 6.79 4.03 8.07
C GLY A 229 6.22 4.78 6.88
N ALA A 230 6.57 4.35 5.68
CA ALA A 230 6.02 4.90 4.45
C ALA A 230 4.50 4.64 4.32
N MET A 231 4.03 3.43 4.64
CA MET A 231 2.59 3.13 4.62
C MET A 231 1.81 3.89 5.69
N ILE A 232 2.30 3.99 6.92
CA ILE A 232 1.63 4.77 7.98
C ILE A 232 1.54 6.24 7.61
N PHE A 233 2.59 6.81 7.01
CA PHE A 233 2.58 8.18 6.52
C PHE A 233 1.44 8.41 5.51
N VAL A 234 1.38 7.57 4.47
CA VAL A 234 0.31 7.59 3.45
C VAL A 234 -1.08 7.44 4.07
N VAL A 235 -1.26 6.50 5.00
CA VAL A 235 -2.56 6.28 5.65
C VAL A 235 -3.04 7.51 6.39
N VAL A 236 -2.15 8.16 7.14
CA VAL A 236 -2.49 9.32 7.98
C VAL A 236 -2.73 10.57 7.12
N GLU A 237 -1.91 10.78 6.09
CA GLU A 237 -2.00 11.98 5.26
C GLU A 237 -3.15 11.91 4.25
N GLU A 238 -3.40 10.73 3.69
CA GLU A 238 -4.37 10.58 2.60
C GLU A 238 -5.59 9.73 2.97
N LEU A 239 -5.42 8.45 3.30
CA LEU A 239 -6.56 7.52 3.37
C LEU A 239 -7.54 7.84 4.50
N ILE A 240 -7.04 8.20 5.69
CA ILE A 240 -7.91 8.57 6.80
C ILE A 240 -8.68 9.86 6.45
N PRO A 241 -8.04 10.98 6.06
CA PRO A 241 -8.76 12.19 5.64
C PRO A 241 -9.76 11.94 4.51
N GLU A 242 -9.39 11.16 3.49
CA GLU A 242 -10.25 10.84 2.35
C GLU A 242 -11.50 10.06 2.80
N SER A 243 -11.32 9.04 3.65
CA SER A 243 -12.44 8.23 4.19
C SER A 243 -13.41 9.06 5.05
N GLN A 244 -12.92 10.11 5.69
CA GLN A 244 -13.69 10.98 6.60
C GLN A 244 -14.25 12.23 5.91
N SER A 245 -14.04 12.38 4.60
CA SER A 245 -14.43 13.57 3.84
C SER A 245 -15.95 13.76 3.64
N GLY A 246 -16.76 12.72 3.88
CA GLY A 246 -18.22 12.75 3.72
C GLY A 246 -18.98 12.76 5.06
N ASN A 247 -20.31 12.93 5.00
CA ASN A 247 -21.21 12.89 6.16
C ASN A 247 -21.48 11.44 6.66
N ASN A 248 -20.46 10.58 6.68
CA ASN A 248 -20.60 9.15 7.00
C ASN A 248 -19.38 8.59 7.77
N THR A 249 -18.79 9.43 8.63
CA THR A 249 -17.60 9.14 9.44
C THR A 249 -17.72 7.84 10.23
N ASP A 250 -18.90 7.52 10.76
CA ASP A 250 -19.14 6.28 11.51
C ASP A 250 -18.97 5.03 10.63
N LEU A 251 -19.49 5.05 9.40
CA LEU A 251 -19.34 3.93 8.46
C LEU A 251 -17.89 3.79 8.00
N ALA A 252 -17.19 4.91 7.75
CA ALA A 252 -15.76 4.90 7.42
C ALA A 252 -14.94 4.29 8.57
N THR A 253 -15.26 4.66 9.81
CA THR A 253 -14.61 4.12 11.02
C THR A 253 -14.88 2.63 11.20
N LEU A 254 -16.12 2.16 10.97
CA LEU A 254 -16.44 0.74 10.97
C LEU A 254 -15.72 -0.01 9.85
N GLY A 255 -15.58 0.60 8.67
CA GLY A 255 -14.75 0.10 7.58
C GLY A 255 -13.32 -0.12 8.04
N LEU A 256 -12.71 0.89 8.66
CA LEU A 256 -11.37 0.81 9.23
C LEU A 256 -11.24 -0.31 10.26
N MET A 257 -12.15 -0.40 11.22
CA MET A 257 -12.14 -1.50 12.19
C MET A 257 -12.24 -2.88 11.51
N GLY A 258 -13.06 -3.00 10.48
CA GLY A 258 -13.21 -4.22 9.69
C GLY A 258 -11.93 -4.61 8.96
N GLY A 259 -11.31 -3.67 8.25
CA GLY A 259 -10.05 -3.88 7.53
C GLY A 259 -8.90 -4.24 8.46
N PHE A 260 -8.77 -3.50 9.56
CA PHE A 260 -7.78 -3.78 10.59
C PHE A 260 -7.94 -5.18 11.17
N THR A 261 -9.18 -5.56 11.51
CA THR A 261 -9.47 -6.89 12.09
C THR A 261 -9.17 -8.00 11.10
N ILE A 262 -9.55 -7.85 9.84
CA ILE A 262 -9.28 -8.85 8.79
C ILE A 262 -7.77 -9.01 8.61
N MET A 263 -7.02 -7.92 8.51
CA MET A 263 -5.58 -7.99 8.32
C MET A 263 -4.88 -8.58 9.55
N MET A 264 -5.29 -8.22 10.76
CA MET A 264 -4.79 -8.83 12.00
C MET A 264 -5.06 -10.36 12.01
N ILE A 265 -6.24 -10.80 11.58
CA ILE A 265 -6.54 -12.24 11.48
C ILE A 265 -5.66 -12.91 10.42
N LEU A 266 -5.50 -12.30 9.25
CA LEU A 266 -4.66 -12.84 8.18
C LEU A 266 -3.23 -13.02 8.66
N ASP A 267 -2.67 -12.02 9.33
CA ASP A 267 -1.30 -12.07 9.85
C ASP A 267 -1.17 -13.13 10.95
N VAL A 268 -1.95 -13.05 12.03
CA VAL A 268 -1.86 -13.96 13.18
C VAL A 268 -2.17 -15.41 12.81
N ALA A 269 -3.04 -15.65 11.82
CA ALA A 269 -3.38 -16.99 11.36
C ALA A 269 -2.37 -17.58 10.37
N LEU A 270 -1.65 -16.75 9.60
CA LEU A 270 -0.75 -17.19 8.53
C LEU A 270 0.74 -17.07 8.90
N GLY A 271 1.09 -16.32 9.94
CA GLY A 271 2.35 -16.45 10.66
C GLY A 271 3.32 -15.29 10.50
#